data_AF-A0A955XZ58-F1
#
_entry.id   AF-A0A955XZ58-F1
#
_cell.length_a   1.000
_cell.length_b   1.000
_cell.length_c   1.000
_cell.angle_alpha   90.00
_cell.angle_beta   90.00
_cell.angle_gamma   90.00
#
_symmetry.space_group_name_H-M   'P 1'
#
loop_
_entity.id
_entity.type
_entity.pdbx_description
1 polymer ?
#
loop_
_entity_poly.entity_id
_entity_poly.type
_entity_poly.pdbx_seq_one_letter_code
_entity_poly.pdbx_strand_id
1 'polypeptide(L)'
;MPVAAVFTPELEPPLRARGYRIVEDPADVDLIAMAPDWPRLRAWRVAGHLAPAVVLGEPPDDRVGLEPLAVARSPEALDDALDALRAGARRGALANGPVSVDLARRRVSGPHGPDRLTQREADLLAYLAARHDREVGRDELLTQVWGHARPVSFRSVDMAVLRLRKKIEPVPAEPVWLLSSYGGGYRLVEATPPDPTGRAPLVASVRADLAVHGVVALVGPPGVGKTWVARAVHDGPFVDLGSATPATLELAVALALDARPGPRDTLADQLARLPAQTVTLDDAHTVLEALEPRLDAWRAAAPQIRWLLTTHRRIRGTSHGVPPLSPDAARALYLEVAGRPELADDPALDPLLARLDHLPLAIRLAAGRARVLPPSALLRYLEPRLLSTDTPEVPHHRSLAVAFDAAWATLPEDAREALAGVAAFAGPFDVEAAA
;
A
#
# COMPACT_ATOMS: atom_id res chain seq x y z
N MET A 1 -3.95 -5.40 31.09
CA MET A 1 -5.03 -6.41 31.23
C MET A 1 -6.19 -5.96 30.38
N PRO A 2 -6.84 -6.84 29.61
CA PRO A 2 -7.93 -6.44 28.75
C PRO A 2 -9.13 -5.97 29.58
N VAL A 3 -9.84 -4.95 29.12
CA VAL A 3 -10.97 -4.31 29.80
C VAL A 3 -12.25 -4.64 29.03
N ALA A 4 -13.28 -5.16 29.69
CA ALA A 4 -14.57 -5.42 29.08
C ALA A 4 -15.67 -4.59 29.74
N ALA A 5 -16.55 -3.99 28.95
CA ALA A 5 -17.83 -3.51 29.45
C ALA A 5 -18.86 -4.62 29.33
N VAL A 6 -19.38 -5.09 30.46
CA VAL A 6 -20.33 -6.21 30.51
C VAL A 6 -21.68 -5.67 30.95
N PHE A 7 -22.67 -5.79 30.07
CA PHE A 7 -24.04 -5.34 30.33
C PHE A 7 -24.99 -6.53 30.54
N THR A 8 -24.44 -7.72 30.74
CA THR A 8 -25.18 -8.97 30.94
C THR A 8 -24.48 -9.84 31.97
N PRO A 9 -25.09 -10.05 33.15
CA PRO A 9 -24.45 -10.76 34.26
C PRO A 9 -23.95 -12.17 33.92
N GLU A 10 -24.58 -12.84 32.96
CA GLU A 10 -24.21 -14.19 32.51
C GLU A 10 -22.83 -14.26 31.83
N LEU A 11 -22.35 -13.14 31.27
CA LEU A 11 -21.05 -13.06 30.58
C LEU A 11 -19.90 -12.65 31.50
N GLU A 12 -20.20 -12.14 32.69
CA GLU A 12 -19.19 -11.65 33.63
C GLU A 12 -18.29 -12.77 34.18
N PRO A 13 -18.83 -13.89 34.73
CA PRO A 13 -17.99 -14.99 35.22
C PRO A 13 -17.02 -15.57 34.18
N PRO A 14 -17.43 -15.90 32.93
CA PRO A 14 -16.51 -16.44 31.94
C PRO A 14 -15.48 -15.42 31.45
N LEU A 15 -15.80 -14.11 31.41
CA LEU A 15 -14.83 -13.08 31.03
C LEU A 15 -13.81 -12.81 32.14
N ARG A 16 -14.22 -12.81 33.42
CA ARG A 16 -13.29 -12.69 34.56
C ARG A 16 -12.31 -13.86 34.63
N ALA A 17 -12.77 -15.08 34.38
CA ALA A 17 -11.91 -16.27 34.31
C ALA A 17 -10.82 -16.15 33.22
N ARG A 18 -11.03 -15.31 32.20
CA ARG A 18 -10.10 -15.03 31.10
C ARG A 18 -9.25 -13.77 31.32
N GLY A 19 -9.27 -13.20 32.53
CA GLY A 19 -8.44 -12.06 32.91
C GLY A 19 -8.95 -10.70 32.44
N TYR A 20 -10.22 -10.59 32.03
CA TYR A 20 -10.83 -9.29 31.72
C TYR A 20 -11.18 -8.53 32.99
N ARG A 21 -10.84 -7.24 33.02
CA ARG A 21 -11.32 -6.29 34.03
C ARG A 21 -12.67 -5.72 33.57
N ILE A 22 -13.70 -5.86 34.39
CA ILE A 22 -15.06 -5.40 34.04
C ILE A 22 -15.25 -3.95 34.49
N VAL A 23 -15.83 -3.14 33.61
CA VAL A 23 -16.19 -1.73 33.85
C VAL A 23 -17.61 -1.44 33.35
N GLU A 24 -18.23 -0.38 33.87
CA GLU A 24 -19.61 0.01 33.50
C GLU A 24 -19.67 0.97 32.30
N ASP A 25 -18.59 1.71 32.05
CA ASP A 25 -18.48 2.67 30.95
C ASP A 25 -17.85 2.01 29.70
N PRO A 26 -18.53 2.02 28.53
CA PRO A 26 -17.96 1.50 27.29
C PRO A 26 -16.99 2.49 26.60
N ALA A 27 -16.77 3.68 27.15
CA ALA A 27 -15.69 4.57 26.74
C ALA A 27 -14.34 3.96 27.17
N ASP A 28 -13.56 3.48 26.21
CA ASP A 28 -12.20 2.93 26.41
C ASP A 28 -12.14 1.48 26.93
N VAL A 29 -12.92 0.59 26.32
CA VAL A 29 -12.89 -0.87 26.58
C VAL A 29 -12.41 -1.66 25.37
N ASP A 30 -11.76 -2.80 25.62
CA ASP A 30 -11.28 -3.73 24.58
C ASP A 30 -12.40 -4.63 24.03
N LEU A 31 -13.51 -4.76 24.77
CA LEU A 31 -14.63 -5.64 24.43
C LEU A 31 -15.94 -5.13 25.06
N ILE A 32 -17.03 -5.19 24.31
CA ILE A 32 -18.39 -5.01 24.81
C ILE A 32 -19.07 -6.38 24.82
N ALA A 33 -19.66 -6.78 25.95
CA ALA A 33 -20.38 -8.04 26.08
C ALA A 33 -21.80 -7.76 26.58
N MET A 34 -22.82 -8.15 25.81
CA MET A 34 -24.21 -7.82 26.13
C MET A 34 -25.23 -8.84 25.63
N ALA A 35 -26.45 -8.73 26.14
CA ALA A 35 -27.66 -9.36 25.66
C ALA A 35 -28.08 -8.68 24.33
N PRO A 36 -29.05 -9.23 23.59
CA PRO A 36 -29.41 -8.73 22.27
C PRO A 36 -30.20 -7.42 22.38
N ASP A 37 -29.45 -6.31 22.53
CA ASP A 37 -29.93 -4.93 22.56
C ASP A 37 -29.30 -4.14 21.39
N TRP A 38 -29.76 -4.50 20.19
CA TRP A 38 -29.27 -3.92 18.94
C TRP A 38 -29.45 -2.40 18.84
N PRO A 39 -30.59 -1.79 19.26
CA PRO A 39 -30.75 -0.35 19.25
C PRO A 39 -29.69 0.37 20.09
N ARG A 40 -29.36 -0.15 21.28
CA ARG A 40 -28.32 0.41 22.16
C ARG A 40 -26.94 0.29 21.54
N LEU A 41 -26.60 -0.86 20.95
CA LEU A 41 -25.32 -1.04 20.27
C LEU A 41 -25.19 -0.07 19.08
N ARG A 42 -26.25 0.14 18.29
CA ARG A 42 -26.26 1.14 17.21
C ARG A 42 -26.06 2.55 17.75
N ALA A 43 -26.74 2.93 18.83
CA ALA A 43 -26.59 4.24 19.44
C ALA A 43 -25.14 4.48 19.90
N TRP A 44 -24.47 3.46 20.44
CA TRP A 44 -23.05 3.53 20.80
C TRP A 44 -22.12 3.63 19.60
N ARG A 45 -22.39 2.90 18.53
CA ARG A 45 -21.64 3.03 17.27
C ARG A 45 -21.77 4.45 16.71
N VAL A 46 -22.99 5.01 16.70
CA VAL A 46 -23.27 6.40 16.31
C VAL A 46 -22.56 7.41 17.22
N ALA A 47 -22.43 7.12 18.52
CA ALA A 47 -21.68 7.92 19.48
C ALA A 47 -20.15 7.72 19.41
N GLY A 48 -19.65 6.84 18.52
CA GLY A 48 -18.22 6.64 18.25
C GLY A 48 -17.54 5.56 19.10
N HIS A 49 -18.29 4.73 19.83
CA HIS A 49 -17.75 3.58 20.54
C HIS A 49 -17.58 2.39 19.58
N LEU A 50 -16.34 2.08 19.20
CA LEU A 50 -16.02 1.06 18.18
C LEU A 50 -15.44 -0.25 18.75
N ALA A 51 -15.44 -0.42 20.07
CA ALA A 51 -14.98 -1.63 20.71
C ALA A 51 -15.74 -2.86 20.14
N PRO A 52 -15.05 -3.98 19.83
CA PRO A 52 -15.70 -5.21 19.39
C PRO A 52 -16.80 -5.64 20.34
N ALA A 53 -17.94 -6.07 19.80
CA ALA A 53 -19.08 -6.52 20.60
C ALA A 53 -19.28 -8.03 20.46
N VAL A 54 -19.45 -8.75 21.59
CA VAL A 54 -20.09 -10.07 21.61
C VAL A 54 -21.50 -9.91 22.15
N VAL A 55 -22.46 -10.42 21.42
CA VAL A 55 -23.86 -10.41 21.82
C VAL A 55 -24.36 -11.84 22.01
N LEU A 56 -24.92 -12.13 23.19
CA LEU A 56 -25.59 -13.41 23.44
C LEU A 56 -27.03 -13.35 22.91
N GLY A 57 -27.35 -14.14 21.89
CA GLY A 57 -28.72 -14.24 21.40
C GLY A 57 -28.84 -14.47 19.91
N GLU A 58 -30.02 -14.20 19.36
CA GLU A 58 -30.26 -14.31 17.92
C GLU A 58 -29.75 -13.06 17.20
N PRO A 59 -29.06 -13.24 16.07
CA PRO A 59 -28.54 -12.11 15.31
C PRO A 59 -29.67 -11.26 14.70
N PRO A 60 -29.46 -9.95 14.51
CA PRO A 60 -30.44 -9.14 13.82
C PRO A 60 -30.42 -9.46 12.33
N ASP A 61 -31.58 -9.33 11.67
CA ASP A 61 -31.72 -9.51 10.21
C ASP A 61 -30.82 -8.55 9.42
N ASP A 62 -30.61 -7.35 9.96
CA ASP A 62 -29.69 -6.34 9.42
C ASP A 62 -28.57 -6.06 10.42
N ARG A 63 -27.35 -6.52 10.13
CA ARG A 63 -26.16 -6.28 10.96
C ARG A 63 -25.41 -5.00 10.60
N VAL A 64 -25.83 -4.26 9.58
CA VAL A 64 -25.07 -3.14 9.03
C VAL A 64 -24.77 -2.08 10.09
N GLY A 65 -23.49 -1.76 10.24
CA GLY A 65 -23.00 -0.73 11.16
C GLY A 65 -22.80 -1.22 12.61
N LEU A 66 -22.89 -2.53 12.83
CA LEU A 66 -22.63 -3.15 14.14
C LEU A 66 -21.22 -3.75 14.23
N GLU A 67 -20.54 -3.95 13.10
CA GLU A 67 -19.20 -4.50 13.02
C GLU A 67 -18.16 -3.60 13.71
N PRO A 68 -17.15 -4.15 14.42
CA PRO A 68 -16.91 -5.58 14.65
C PRO A 68 -17.87 -6.17 15.70
N LEU A 69 -18.64 -7.21 15.30
CA LEU A 69 -19.66 -7.88 16.11
C LEU A 69 -19.59 -9.40 15.90
N ALA A 70 -19.61 -10.17 17.00
CA ALA A 70 -19.93 -11.60 16.96
C ALA A 70 -21.15 -11.90 17.83
N VAL A 71 -21.82 -12.99 17.48
CA VAL A 71 -23.02 -13.45 18.17
C VAL A 71 -22.74 -14.84 18.71
N ALA A 72 -22.83 -14.99 20.03
CA ALA A 72 -22.74 -16.27 20.72
C ALA A 72 -24.16 -16.77 21.00
N ARG A 73 -24.44 -18.03 20.66
CA ARG A 73 -25.76 -18.63 20.89
C ARG A 73 -25.98 -19.06 22.34
N SER A 74 -24.90 -19.21 23.10
CA SER A 74 -24.92 -19.52 24.52
C SER A 74 -23.62 -19.02 25.19
N PRO A 75 -23.58 -18.90 26.52
CA PRO A 75 -22.36 -18.51 27.25
C PRO A 75 -21.16 -19.44 27.00
N GLU A 76 -21.40 -20.73 26.71
CA GLU A 76 -20.36 -21.72 26.41
C GLU A 76 -19.73 -21.48 25.02
N ALA A 77 -20.50 -20.95 24.07
CA ALA A 77 -20.03 -20.58 22.73
C ALA A 77 -19.28 -19.22 22.69
N LEU A 78 -18.99 -18.63 23.85
CA LEU A 78 -18.29 -17.36 23.96
C LEU A 78 -16.87 -17.43 23.40
N ASP A 79 -16.16 -18.55 23.56
CA ASP A 79 -14.81 -18.70 23.01
C ASP A 79 -14.81 -18.66 21.48
N ASP A 80 -15.71 -19.40 20.85
CA ASP A 80 -15.86 -19.40 19.40
C ASP A 80 -16.23 -18.01 18.87
N ALA A 81 -17.07 -17.27 19.60
CA ALA A 81 -17.44 -15.89 19.24
C ALA A 81 -16.29 -14.90 19.44
N LEU A 82 -15.48 -15.05 20.50
CA LEU A 82 -14.29 -14.24 20.74
C LEU A 82 -13.20 -14.53 19.71
N ASP A 83 -13.02 -15.79 19.33
CA ASP A 83 -12.08 -16.19 18.30
C ASP A 83 -12.57 -15.76 16.91
N ALA A 84 -13.87 -15.79 16.66
CA ALA A 84 -14.47 -15.21 15.46
C ALA A 84 -14.29 -13.67 15.41
N LEU A 85 -14.42 -12.96 16.54
CA LEU A 85 -14.10 -11.53 16.63
C LEU A 85 -12.63 -11.26 16.39
N ARG A 86 -11.72 -12.05 16.97
CA ARG A 86 -10.27 -11.91 16.76
C ARG A 86 -9.89 -12.22 15.33
N ALA A 87 -10.50 -13.24 14.73
CA ALA A 87 -10.33 -13.58 13.31
C ALA A 87 -10.98 -12.54 12.38
N GLY A 88 -12.08 -11.89 12.79
CA GLY A 88 -12.77 -10.81 12.07
C GLY A 88 -12.01 -9.48 12.16
N ALA A 89 -11.46 -9.16 13.32
CA ALA A 89 -10.56 -8.03 13.53
C ALA A 89 -9.23 -8.21 12.79
N ARG A 90 -8.77 -9.45 12.61
CA ARG A 90 -7.65 -9.80 11.70
C ARG A 90 -8.04 -9.73 10.22
N ARG A 91 -9.32 -9.94 9.88
CA ARG A 91 -9.89 -9.79 8.53
C ARG A 91 -10.29 -8.36 8.16
N GLY A 92 -10.08 -7.40 9.06
CA GLY A 92 -10.12 -5.95 8.77
C GLY A 92 -8.82 -5.39 8.19
N ALA A 93 -7.80 -6.23 8.00
CA ALA A 93 -6.69 -5.94 7.11
C ALA A 93 -7.17 -6.11 5.67
N LEU A 94 -6.73 -5.26 4.75
CA LEU A 94 -6.62 -5.63 3.34
C LEU A 94 -5.61 -6.79 3.31
N ALA A 95 -6.09 -8.02 3.55
CA ALA A 95 -5.31 -9.07 4.20
C ALA A 95 -4.24 -9.72 3.32
N ASN A 96 -3.97 -9.17 2.13
CA ASN A 96 -2.97 -9.68 1.19
C ASN A 96 -2.29 -8.54 0.41
N GLY A 97 -1.91 -7.45 1.08
CA GLY A 97 -1.11 -6.37 0.47
C GLY A 97 -0.37 -5.46 1.47
N PRO A 98 0.44 -4.48 0.99
CA PRO A 98 1.32 -3.60 1.79
C PRO A 98 0.59 -2.54 2.64
N VAL A 99 -0.71 -2.72 2.90
CA VAL A 99 -1.56 -1.76 3.63
C VAL A 99 -2.23 -2.46 4.80
N SER A 100 -1.82 -2.12 6.01
CA SER A 100 -2.45 -2.61 7.24
C SER A 100 -3.41 -1.56 7.79
N VAL A 101 -4.61 -1.96 8.17
CA VAL A 101 -5.61 -1.06 8.74
C VAL A 101 -6.18 -1.63 10.03
N ASP A 102 -6.06 -0.86 11.11
CA ASP A 102 -6.75 -1.09 12.37
C ASP A 102 -7.93 -0.11 12.45
N LEU A 103 -9.11 -0.59 12.01
CA LEU A 103 -10.35 0.19 12.01
C LEU A 103 -10.80 0.57 13.43
N ALA A 104 -10.53 -0.27 14.44
CA ALA A 104 -10.89 0.01 15.82
C ALA A 104 -10.07 1.16 16.40
N ARG A 105 -8.76 1.21 16.10
CA ARG A 105 -7.87 2.31 16.50
C ARG A 105 -7.80 3.45 15.49
N ARG A 106 -8.51 3.33 14.36
CA ARG A 106 -8.45 4.23 13.19
C ARG A 106 -7.01 4.51 12.76
N ARG A 107 -6.18 3.46 12.68
CA ARG A 107 -4.79 3.54 12.22
C ARG A 107 -4.66 2.84 10.89
N VAL A 108 -3.86 3.42 10.01
CA VAL A 108 -3.48 2.84 8.73
C VAL A 108 -1.98 2.88 8.63
N SER A 109 -1.37 1.78 8.21
CA SER A 109 0.01 1.72 7.79
C SER A 109 -0.02 1.45 6.29
N GLY A 110 0.05 2.53 5.50
CA GLY A 110 -0.02 2.47 4.05
C GLY A 110 1.36 2.62 3.40
N PRO A 111 1.42 2.79 2.07
CA PRO A 111 2.69 2.88 1.33
C PRO A 111 3.52 4.12 1.66
N HIS A 112 2.94 5.08 2.37
CA HIS A 112 3.57 6.33 2.80
C HIS A 112 3.85 6.35 4.32
N GLY A 113 3.74 5.21 4.99
CA GLY A 113 3.95 5.07 6.43
C GLY A 113 2.65 5.09 7.25
N PRO A 114 2.77 5.14 8.59
CA PRO A 114 1.62 5.13 9.49
C PRO A 114 0.90 6.48 9.52
N ASP A 115 -0.43 6.45 9.40
CA ASP A 115 -1.32 7.60 9.50
C ASP A 115 -2.59 7.24 10.29
N ARG A 116 -3.39 8.25 10.65
CA ARG A 116 -4.71 8.08 11.28
C ARG A 116 -5.81 8.27 10.25
N LEU A 117 -6.79 7.37 10.29
CA LEU A 117 -8.04 7.53 9.57
C LEU A 117 -8.95 8.50 10.33
N THR A 118 -9.61 9.40 9.62
CA THR A 118 -10.76 10.09 10.20
C THR A 118 -11.90 9.10 10.41
N GLN A 119 -12.88 9.46 11.25
CA GLN A 119 -14.06 8.61 11.47
C GLN A 119 -14.71 8.20 10.14
N ARG A 120 -14.92 9.16 9.23
CA ARG A 120 -15.56 8.91 7.94
C ARG A 120 -14.73 8.06 6.99
N GLU A 121 -13.41 8.16 7.05
CA GLU A 121 -12.52 7.31 6.25
C GLU A 121 -12.55 5.86 6.75
N ALA A 122 -12.57 5.66 8.07
CA ALA A 122 -12.69 4.34 8.67
C ALA A 122 -14.07 3.72 8.39
N ASP A 123 -15.16 4.47 8.55
CA ASP A 123 -16.52 3.99 8.27
C ASP A 123 -16.70 3.63 6.78
N LEU A 124 -16.19 4.47 5.88
CA LEU A 124 -16.21 4.22 4.43
C LEU A 124 -15.44 2.95 4.07
N LEU A 125 -14.21 2.81 4.58
CA LEU A 125 -13.37 1.65 4.30
C LEU A 125 -13.98 0.38 4.88
N ALA A 126 -14.51 0.42 6.10
CA ALA A 126 -15.20 -0.71 6.73
C ALA A 126 -16.42 -1.15 5.89
N TYR A 127 -17.22 -0.18 5.42
CA TYR A 127 -18.42 -0.45 4.64
C TYR A 127 -18.11 -1.13 3.30
N LEU A 128 -17.06 -0.66 2.61
CA LEU A 128 -16.59 -1.23 1.35
C LEU A 128 -15.89 -2.58 1.55
N ALA A 129 -15.09 -2.74 2.61
CA ALA A 129 -14.40 -3.99 2.94
C ALA A 129 -15.38 -5.12 3.26
N ALA A 130 -16.49 -4.82 3.95
CA ALA A 130 -17.56 -5.78 4.18
C ALA A 130 -18.28 -6.22 2.88
N ARG A 131 -18.08 -5.50 1.77
CA ARG A 131 -18.69 -5.72 0.44
C ARG A 131 -17.60 -5.87 -0.62
N HIS A 132 -16.58 -6.62 -0.28
CA HIS A 132 -15.43 -6.91 -1.13
C HIS A 132 -15.81 -7.22 -2.59
N ASP A 133 -15.09 -6.65 -3.56
CA ASP A 133 -15.30 -6.77 -5.02
C ASP A 133 -16.68 -6.36 -5.56
N ARG A 134 -17.58 -5.84 -4.72
CA ARG A 134 -18.88 -5.33 -5.14
C ARG A 134 -18.77 -3.83 -5.43
N GLU A 135 -19.39 -3.41 -6.53
CA GLU A 135 -19.62 -1.99 -6.81
C GLU A 135 -20.67 -1.41 -5.85
N VAL A 136 -20.29 -0.33 -5.14
CA VAL A 136 -21.16 0.39 -4.21
C VAL A 136 -21.40 1.80 -4.74
N GLY A 137 -22.66 2.14 -5.03
CA GLY A 137 -23.05 3.44 -5.56
C GLY A 137 -22.85 4.58 -4.56
N ARG A 138 -22.66 5.81 -5.06
CA ARG A 138 -22.52 7.00 -4.19
C ARG A 138 -23.76 7.29 -3.35
N ASP A 139 -24.95 7.04 -3.87
CA ASP A 139 -26.22 7.14 -3.12
C ASP A 139 -26.26 6.18 -1.93
N GLU A 140 -25.79 4.94 -2.15
CA GLU A 140 -25.67 3.94 -1.10
C GLU A 140 -24.64 4.39 -0.06
N LEU A 141 -23.46 4.85 -0.47
CA LEU A 141 -22.44 5.35 0.45
C LEU A 141 -22.91 6.56 1.26
N LEU A 142 -23.60 7.53 0.64
CA LEU A 142 -24.19 8.65 1.36
C LEU A 142 -25.18 8.17 2.42
N THR A 143 -26.07 7.26 2.05
CA THR A 143 -27.12 6.76 2.93
C THR A 143 -26.53 5.97 4.11
N GLN A 144 -25.60 5.07 3.81
CA GLN A 144 -25.15 4.03 4.73
C GLN A 144 -23.95 4.47 5.56
N VAL A 145 -23.05 5.29 4.99
CA VAL A 145 -21.89 5.81 5.71
C VAL A 145 -22.21 7.17 6.30
N TRP A 146 -22.74 8.14 5.54
CA TRP A 146 -22.99 9.49 6.06
C TRP A 146 -24.28 9.62 6.89
N GLY A 147 -25.30 8.81 6.61
CA GLY A 147 -26.61 8.88 7.26
C GLY A 147 -27.47 10.03 6.71
N HIS A 148 -28.77 10.01 7.04
CA HIS A 148 -29.78 10.95 6.52
C HIS A 148 -29.74 12.36 7.14
N ALA A 149 -28.71 12.70 7.93
CA ALA A 149 -28.65 13.97 8.63
C ALA A 149 -27.83 14.99 7.83
N ARG A 150 -28.53 15.95 7.20
CA ARG A 150 -28.06 17.14 6.43
C ARG A 150 -27.96 16.91 4.90
N PRO A 151 -28.05 17.98 4.08
CA PRO A 151 -27.83 17.88 2.65
C PRO A 151 -26.33 17.68 2.39
N VAL A 152 -25.88 16.43 2.48
CA VAL A 152 -24.53 16.01 2.11
C VAL A 152 -24.57 15.59 0.64
N SER A 153 -23.68 16.15 -0.17
CA SER A 153 -23.62 15.84 -1.61
C SER A 153 -22.65 14.70 -1.90
N PHE A 154 -22.75 14.10 -3.09
CA PHE A 154 -21.78 13.13 -3.60
C PHE A 154 -20.32 13.58 -3.49
N ARG A 155 -20.07 14.90 -3.55
CA ARG A 155 -18.74 15.49 -3.38
C ARG A 155 -18.10 15.13 -2.04
N SER A 156 -18.88 14.94 -0.99
CA SER A 156 -18.36 14.53 0.32
C SER A 156 -17.86 13.08 0.33
N VAL A 157 -18.51 12.20 -0.44
CA VAL A 157 -18.04 10.83 -0.69
C VAL A 157 -16.76 10.87 -1.49
N ASP A 158 -16.73 11.64 -2.58
CA ASP A 158 -15.54 11.76 -3.45
C ASP A 158 -14.33 12.29 -2.67
N MET A 159 -14.52 13.29 -1.80
CA MET A 159 -13.45 13.85 -0.97
C MET A 159 -12.96 12.87 0.10
N ALA A 160 -13.84 12.05 0.67
CA ALA A 160 -13.44 11.01 1.61
C ALA A 160 -12.67 9.89 0.91
N VAL A 161 -13.10 9.47 -0.29
CA VAL A 161 -12.34 8.53 -1.13
C VAL A 161 -10.98 9.11 -1.49
N LEU A 162 -10.91 10.37 -1.92
CA LEU A 162 -9.64 11.03 -2.25
C LEU A 162 -8.67 11.03 -1.06
N ARG A 163 -9.15 11.40 0.13
CA ARG A 163 -8.32 11.37 1.34
C ARG A 163 -7.93 9.96 1.75
N LEU A 164 -8.85 9.01 1.64
CA LEU A 164 -8.57 7.61 1.95
C LEU A 164 -7.49 7.07 1.00
N ARG A 165 -7.59 7.34 -0.31
CA ARG A 165 -6.57 6.96 -1.31
C ARG A 165 -5.21 7.53 -1.00
N LYS A 166 -5.10 8.76 -0.50
CA LYS A 166 -3.82 9.33 -0.05
C LYS A 166 -3.14 8.53 1.06
N LYS A 167 -3.91 7.76 1.83
CA LYS A 167 -3.43 6.98 2.97
C LYS A 167 -3.22 5.52 2.63
N ILE A 168 -4.09 4.97 1.79
CA ILE A 168 -4.06 3.55 1.45
C ILE A 168 -3.37 3.28 0.11
N GLU A 169 -3.48 4.12 -0.91
CA GLU A 169 -2.95 3.84 -2.25
C GLU A 169 -1.47 4.19 -2.38
N PRO A 170 -0.70 3.52 -3.26
CA PRO A 170 0.69 3.89 -3.51
C PRO A 170 0.79 5.20 -4.31
N VAL A 171 -0.16 5.41 -5.21
CA VAL A 171 -0.34 6.61 -6.00
C VAL A 171 -1.84 6.92 -6.01
N PRO A 172 -2.32 7.96 -5.30
CA PRO A 172 -3.75 8.20 -5.13
C PRO A 172 -4.54 8.46 -6.43
N ALA A 173 -3.85 8.94 -7.46
CA ALA A 173 -4.42 9.17 -8.79
C ALA A 173 -4.53 7.88 -9.63
N GLU A 174 -3.80 6.83 -9.26
CA GLU A 174 -3.77 5.53 -9.92
C GLU A 174 -4.15 4.44 -8.90
N PRO A 175 -5.42 4.43 -8.45
CA PRO A 175 -5.83 3.55 -7.36
C PRO A 175 -5.77 2.08 -7.78
N VAL A 176 -5.21 1.25 -6.91
CA VAL A 176 -5.07 -0.20 -7.08
C VAL A 176 -6.11 -0.95 -6.24
N TRP A 177 -6.43 -0.41 -5.05
CA TRP A 177 -7.33 -1.07 -4.10
C TRP A 177 -8.74 -0.49 -4.10
N LEU A 178 -8.87 0.84 -4.15
CA LEU A 178 -10.13 1.56 -4.07
C LEU A 178 -10.49 2.16 -5.43
N LEU A 179 -11.11 1.36 -6.29
CA LEU A 179 -11.39 1.69 -7.69
C LEU A 179 -12.65 2.55 -7.84
N SER A 180 -12.62 3.46 -8.82
CA SER A 180 -13.82 4.16 -9.29
C SER A 180 -14.52 3.30 -10.33
N SER A 181 -15.84 3.12 -10.21
CA SER A 181 -16.61 2.29 -11.16
C SER A 181 -17.36 3.16 -12.19
N TYR A 182 -17.53 2.63 -13.40
CA TYR A 182 -18.15 3.32 -14.54
C TYR A 182 -19.61 3.75 -14.27
N GLY A 183 -20.31 3.07 -13.35
CA GLY A 183 -21.68 3.37 -12.91
C GLY A 183 -21.82 4.47 -11.86
N GLY A 184 -20.72 5.13 -11.47
CA GLY A 184 -20.77 6.25 -10.53
C GLY A 184 -20.66 5.86 -9.06
N GLY A 185 -19.99 4.75 -8.76
CA GLY A 185 -19.70 4.27 -7.41
C GLY A 185 -18.22 3.95 -7.17
N TYR A 186 -17.96 3.25 -6.06
CA TYR A 186 -16.64 2.81 -5.64
C TYR A 186 -16.63 1.33 -5.33
N ARG A 187 -15.48 0.71 -5.51
CA ARG A 187 -15.27 -0.71 -5.25
C ARG A 187 -13.93 -0.90 -4.57
N LEU A 188 -13.92 -1.67 -3.48
CA LEU A 188 -12.69 -2.12 -2.84
C LEU A 188 -12.38 -3.53 -3.33
N VAL A 189 -11.15 -3.75 -3.79
CA VAL A 189 -10.67 -5.04 -4.31
C VAL A 189 -9.47 -5.55 -3.50
N GLU A 190 -9.36 -6.86 -3.33
CA GLU A 190 -8.20 -7.53 -2.74
C GLU A 190 -7.19 -7.54 -3.86
N ALA A 191 -6.33 -6.54 -3.89
CA ALA A 191 -5.20 -6.63 -4.77
C ALA A 191 -4.14 -7.49 -4.08
N THR A 192 -4.02 -8.75 -4.53
CA THR A 192 -2.73 -9.04 -5.17
C THR A 192 -2.60 -7.95 -6.21
N PRO A 193 -1.62 -7.02 -6.13
CA PRO A 193 -1.53 -5.95 -7.12
C PRO A 193 -1.75 -6.60 -8.48
N PRO A 194 -2.73 -6.13 -9.29
CA PRO A 194 -2.93 -6.72 -10.59
C PRO A 194 -1.55 -6.83 -11.19
N ASP A 195 -1.26 -7.97 -11.80
CA ASP A 195 0.01 -8.20 -12.43
C ASP A 195 -0.15 -7.85 -13.92
N PRO A 196 -0.30 -6.55 -14.30
CA PRO A 196 -0.32 -6.18 -15.71
C PRO A 196 1.05 -6.45 -16.35
N THR A 197 2.02 -6.91 -15.56
CA THR A 197 3.41 -7.14 -15.94
C THR A 197 3.77 -8.61 -16.21
N GLY A 198 2.92 -9.57 -15.83
CA GLY A 198 3.22 -11.01 -15.90
C GLY A 198 4.37 -11.47 -14.96
N ARG A 199 4.63 -10.73 -13.88
CA ARG A 199 5.73 -10.93 -12.92
C ARG A 199 5.38 -11.79 -11.70
N ALA A 200 4.19 -12.36 -11.61
CA ALA A 200 3.84 -13.28 -10.53
C ALA A 200 4.85 -14.45 -10.34
N PRO A 201 5.39 -15.08 -11.41
CA PRO A 201 6.42 -16.12 -11.26
C PRO A 201 7.72 -15.58 -10.65
N LEU A 202 8.11 -14.35 -10.99
CA LEU A 202 9.29 -13.70 -10.43
C LEU A 202 9.08 -13.38 -8.95
N VAL A 203 7.91 -12.85 -8.58
CA VAL A 203 7.55 -12.58 -7.18
C VAL A 203 7.61 -13.86 -6.34
N ALA A 204 7.08 -14.97 -6.86
CA ALA A 204 7.11 -16.27 -6.19
C ALA A 204 8.55 -16.79 -6.02
N SER A 205 9.39 -16.68 -7.07
CA SER A 205 10.80 -17.09 -7.02
C SER A 205 11.60 -16.27 -6.00
N VAL A 206 11.42 -14.94 -5.99
CA VAL A 206 12.10 -14.06 -5.03
C VAL A 206 11.66 -14.38 -3.61
N ARG A 207 10.37 -14.65 -3.37
CA ARG A 207 9.84 -15.03 -2.06
C ARG A 207 10.45 -16.35 -1.56
N ALA A 208 10.58 -17.34 -2.44
CA ALA A 208 11.21 -18.63 -2.11
C ALA A 208 12.68 -18.45 -1.74
N ASP A 209 13.45 -17.72 -2.55
CA ASP A 209 14.86 -17.49 -2.32
C ASP A 209 15.11 -16.65 -1.07
N LEU A 210 14.22 -15.70 -0.77
CA LEU A 210 14.29 -14.89 0.44
C LEU A 210 14.04 -15.71 1.70
N ALA A 211 13.16 -16.71 1.63
CA ALA A 211 12.92 -17.63 2.74
C ALA A 211 14.12 -18.55 3.02
N VAL A 212 14.88 -18.92 1.98
CA VAL A 212 16.05 -19.82 2.09
C VAL A 212 17.32 -19.07 2.45
N HIS A 213 17.62 -17.98 1.74
CA HIS A 213 18.91 -17.30 1.81
C HIS A 213 18.94 -16.16 2.81
N GLY A 214 17.78 -15.64 3.22
CA GLY A 214 17.64 -14.52 4.15
C GLY A 214 18.04 -13.16 3.58
N VAL A 215 18.77 -13.10 2.46
CA VAL A 215 19.13 -11.86 1.75
C VAL A 215 18.96 -12.10 0.25
N VAL A 216 18.20 -11.22 -0.41
CA VAL A 216 18.00 -11.26 -1.86
C VAL A 216 18.04 -9.85 -2.44
N ALA A 217 18.70 -9.67 -3.59
CA ALA A 217 18.66 -8.43 -4.35
C ALA A 217 17.86 -8.53 -5.65
N LEU A 218 17.08 -7.50 -5.94
CA LEU A 218 16.43 -7.25 -7.21
C LEU A 218 17.31 -6.30 -8.03
N VAL A 219 17.77 -6.78 -9.18
CA VAL A 219 18.73 -6.07 -10.04
C VAL A 219 18.09 -5.78 -11.38
N GLY A 220 18.28 -4.57 -11.89
CA GLY A 220 17.76 -4.22 -13.21
C GLY A 220 17.86 -2.73 -13.51
N PRO A 221 17.59 -2.34 -14.77
CA PRO A 221 17.68 -0.94 -15.19
C PRO A 221 16.70 -0.04 -14.41
N PRO A 222 16.93 1.28 -14.37
CA PRO A 222 15.98 2.22 -13.79
C PRO A 222 14.62 2.11 -14.49
N GLY A 223 13.53 2.35 -13.75
CA GLY A 223 12.17 2.30 -14.30
C GLY A 223 11.66 0.92 -14.75
N VAL A 224 12.46 -0.14 -14.62
CA VAL A 224 12.03 -1.51 -14.92
C VAL A 224 10.99 -2.04 -13.92
N GLY A 225 10.81 -1.38 -12.77
CA GLY A 225 9.82 -1.78 -11.76
C GLY A 225 10.35 -2.70 -10.66
N LYS A 226 11.62 -2.53 -10.25
CA LYS A 226 12.20 -3.24 -9.10
C LYS A 226 11.43 -2.97 -7.81
N THR A 227 11.14 -1.70 -7.53
CA THR A 227 10.31 -1.26 -6.39
C THR A 227 8.94 -1.92 -6.39
N TRP A 228 8.32 -2.11 -7.56
CA TRP A 228 7.04 -2.83 -7.66
C TRP A 228 7.18 -4.29 -7.25
N VAL A 229 8.19 -5.00 -7.78
CA VAL A 229 8.45 -6.40 -7.39
C VAL A 229 8.77 -6.49 -5.90
N ALA A 230 9.56 -5.56 -5.38
CA ALA A 230 9.92 -5.51 -3.97
C ALA A 230 8.68 -5.38 -3.07
N ARG A 231 7.75 -4.51 -3.44
CA ARG A 231 6.46 -4.32 -2.75
C ARG A 231 5.51 -5.51 -2.91
N ALA A 232 5.57 -6.25 -4.01
CA ALA A 232 4.76 -7.45 -4.20
C ALA A 232 5.30 -8.67 -3.43
N VAL A 233 6.60 -8.69 -3.12
CA VAL A 233 7.26 -9.77 -2.37
C VAL A 233 7.04 -9.64 -0.87
N HIS A 234 6.87 -8.42 -0.33
CA HIS A 234 7.03 -8.15 1.10
C HIS A 234 5.94 -7.24 1.69
N ASP A 235 5.61 -7.50 2.98
CA ASP A 235 4.57 -6.80 3.77
C ASP A 235 5.11 -6.11 5.05
N GLY A 236 6.42 -5.89 5.16
CA GLY A 236 7.10 -5.32 6.34
C GLY A 236 7.55 -3.84 6.19
N PRO A 237 8.59 -3.40 6.92
CA PRO A 237 9.17 -2.06 6.75
C PRO A 237 9.90 -1.88 5.42
N PHE A 238 9.70 -0.72 4.79
CA PHE A 238 10.29 -0.32 3.52
C PHE A 238 11.17 0.92 3.72
N VAL A 239 12.46 0.79 3.45
CA VAL A 239 13.48 1.82 3.68
C VAL A 239 13.93 2.37 2.34
N ASP A 240 13.68 3.64 2.08
CA ASP A 240 14.21 4.33 0.90
C ASP A 240 15.66 4.77 1.18
N LEU A 241 16.59 4.28 0.36
CA LEU A 241 18.01 4.62 0.43
C LEU A 241 18.47 5.54 -0.72
N GLY A 242 17.56 6.01 -1.58
CA GLY A 242 17.91 6.84 -2.74
C GLY A 242 18.64 8.14 -2.36
N SER A 243 18.32 8.72 -1.21
CA SER A 243 18.98 9.92 -0.65
C SER A 243 19.97 9.59 0.47
N ALA A 244 20.17 8.32 0.81
CA ALA A 244 21.06 7.93 1.89
C ALA A 244 22.53 8.13 1.50
N THR A 245 23.36 8.41 2.51
CA THR A 245 24.81 8.46 2.39
C THR A 245 25.43 7.35 3.25
N PRO A 246 26.70 6.97 3.04
CA PRO A 246 27.37 6.00 3.90
C PRO A 246 27.36 6.33 5.40
N ALA A 247 27.23 7.63 5.74
CA ALA A 247 27.14 8.11 7.12
C ALA A 247 25.72 8.06 7.70
N THR A 248 24.70 8.26 6.85
CA THR A 248 23.28 8.29 7.27
C THR A 248 22.55 6.96 7.09
N LEU A 249 23.19 5.98 6.45
CA LEU A 249 22.62 4.66 6.16
C LEU A 249 22.03 3.96 7.40
N GLU A 250 22.81 3.85 8.49
CA GLU A 250 22.35 3.16 9.70
C GLU A 250 21.18 3.90 10.36
N LEU A 251 21.21 5.22 10.32
CA LEU A 251 20.13 6.06 10.84
C LEU A 251 18.84 5.88 10.02
N ALA A 252 18.94 5.85 8.69
CA ALA A 252 17.79 5.64 7.80
C ALA A 252 17.11 4.29 8.07
N VAL A 253 17.91 3.22 8.20
CA VAL A 253 17.40 1.88 8.54
C VAL A 253 16.82 1.85 9.96
N ALA A 254 17.50 2.47 10.93
CA ALA A 254 17.02 2.52 12.30
C ALA A 254 15.66 3.22 12.42
N LEU A 255 15.50 4.39 11.79
CA LEU A 255 14.26 5.15 11.82
C LEU A 255 13.09 4.38 11.20
N ALA A 256 13.31 3.70 10.07
CA ALA A 256 12.27 2.91 9.43
C ALA A 256 11.83 1.69 10.25
N LEU A 257 12.70 1.22 11.15
CA LEU A 257 12.45 0.07 12.03
C LEU A 257 11.99 0.48 13.44
N ASP A 258 11.78 1.77 13.69
CA ASP A 258 11.57 2.36 15.02
C ASP A 258 12.66 1.95 16.04
N ALA A 259 13.88 1.74 15.54
CA ALA A 259 15.06 1.47 16.33
C ALA A 259 15.75 2.80 16.71
N ARG A 260 16.36 2.84 17.90
CA ARG A 260 17.03 4.02 18.46
C ARG A 260 18.45 3.66 18.90
N PRO A 261 19.40 3.49 17.95
CA PRO A 261 20.76 3.10 18.28
C PRO A 261 21.41 4.13 19.21
N GLY A 262 22.14 3.63 20.21
CA GLY A 262 22.80 4.44 21.23
C GLY A 262 24.27 4.10 21.37
N PRO A 263 25.04 4.86 22.16
CA PRO A 263 26.51 4.70 22.28
C PRO A 263 26.96 3.34 22.84
N ARG A 264 26.05 2.52 23.36
CA ARG A 264 26.32 1.16 23.86
C ARG A 264 25.43 0.08 23.24
N ASP A 265 24.47 0.47 22.41
CA ASP A 265 23.44 -0.42 21.86
C ASP A 265 23.41 -0.16 20.36
N THR A 266 24.16 -0.97 19.62
CA THR A 266 24.33 -0.79 18.18
C THR A 266 23.03 -1.14 17.46
N LEU A 267 22.90 -0.73 16.20
CA LEU A 267 21.75 -1.14 15.40
C LEU A 267 21.66 -2.68 15.33
N ALA A 268 22.78 -3.38 15.21
CA ALA A 268 22.81 -4.85 15.21
C ALA A 268 22.21 -5.47 16.48
N ASP A 269 22.52 -4.90 17.66
CA ASP A 269 21.98 -5.36 18.94
C ASP A 269 20.47 -5.14 19.04
N GLN A 270 19.97 -4.06 18.45
CA GLN A 270 18.54 -3.74 18.43
C GLN A 270 17.77 -4.61 17.43
N LEU A 271 18.34 -4.84 16.25
CA LEU A 271 17.81 -5.77 15.25
C LEU A 271 17.62 -7.18 15.84
N ALA A 272 18.55 -7.63 16.68
CA ALA A 272 18.46 -8.94 17.34
C ALA A 272 17.22 -9.09 18.23
N ARG A 273 16.64 -7.98 18.73
CA ARG A 273 15.43 -7.97 19.58
C ARG A 273 14.13 -7.83 18.78
N LEU A 274 14.21 -7.50 17.50
CA LEU A 274 13.04 -7.35 16.64
C LEU A 274 12.43 -8.73 16.30
N PRO A 275 11.10 -8.80 16.09
CA PRO A 275 10.45 -10.02 15.65
C PRO A 275 10.95 -10.44 14.25
N ALA A 276 10.76 -11.71 13.93
CA ALA A 276 11.04 -12.22 12.59
C ALA A 276 10.19 -11.45 11.57
N GLN A 277 10.86 -10.75 10.67
CA GLN A 277 10.21 -9.92 9.66
C GLN A 277 11.10 -9.79 8.42
N THR A 278 10.51 -9.32 7.33
CA THR A 278 11.28 -8.97 6.14
C THR A 278 11.44 -7.46 6.11
N VAL A 279 12.60 -6.96 5.70
CA VAL A 279 12.92 -5.53 5.58
C VAL A 279 13.38 -5.28 4.15
N THR A 280 12.76 -4.29 3.50
CA THR A 280 13.13 -3.91 2.13
C THR A 280 13.98 -2.66 2.13
N LEU A 281 15.15 -2.71 1.51
CA LEU A 281 16.08 -1.61 1.28
C LEU A 281 15.98 -1.21 -0.20
N ASP A 282 15.22 -0.16 -0.48
CA ASP A 282 14.96 0.32 -1.83
C ASP A 282 16.01 1.32 -2.28
N ASP A 283 16.35 1.27 -3.55
CA ASP A 283 17.28 2.16 -4.23
C ASP A 283 18.68 2.26 -3.60
N ALA A 284 19.22 1.13 -3.16
CA ALA A 284 20.49 1.02 -2.42
C ALA A 284 21.76 1.34 -3.23
N HIS A 285 21.63 1.91 -4.43
CA HIS A 285 22.72 1.96 -5.40
C HIS A 285 23.87 2.91 -5.02
N THR A 286 23.54 4.04 -4.39
CA THR A 286 24.52 5.06 -3.95
C THR A 286 25.34 4.60 -2.74
N VAL A 287 24.78 3.71 -1.92
CA VAL A 287 25.33 3.27 -0.64
C VAL A 287 25.75 1.80 -0.64
N LEU A 288 25.72 1.13 -1.78
CA LEU A 288 25.88 -0.32 -1.88
C LEU A 288 27.20 -0.82 -1.25
N GLU A 289 28.32 -0.15 -1.55
CA GLU A 289 29.65 -0.51 -1.02
C GLU A 289 29.74 -0.38 0.50
N ALA A 290 29.00 0.59 1.06
CA ALA A 290 28.93 0.83 2.48
C ALA A 290 27.89 -0.09 3.16
N LEU A 291 26.91 -0.59 2.42
CA LEU A 291 25.83 -1.44 2.89
C LEU A 291 26.26 -2.90 3.02
N GLU A 292 27.01 -3.46 2.05
CA GLU A 292 27.37 -4.89 2.07
C GLU A 292 28.03 -5.35 3.39
N PRO A 293 29.09 -4.70 3.92
CA PRO A 293 29.72 -5.14 5.17
C PRO A 293 28.79 -5.01 6.39
N ARG A 294 27.89 -4.02 6.38
CA ARG A 294 26.92 -3.80 7.47
C ARG A 294 25.80 -4.82 7.43
N LEU A 295 25.34 -5.16 6.24
CA LEU A 295 24.30 -6.17 6.02
C LEU A 295 24.77 -7.53 6.53
N ASP A 296 26.04 -7.89 6.30
CA ASP A 296 26.64 -9.12 6.86
C ASP A 296 26.61 -9.10 8.40
N ALA A 297 26.99 -7.98 9.02
CA ALA A 297 26.94 -7.83 10.48
C ALA A 297 25.51 -7.89 11.03
N TRP A 298 24.55 -7.21 10.39
CA TRP A 298 23.14 -7.22 10.77
C TRP A 298 22.51 -8.60 10.62
N ARG A 299 22.85 -9.33 9.56
CA ARG A 299 22.41 -10.70 9.33
C ARG A 299 22.96 -11.66 10.38
N ALA A 300 24.22 -11.50 10.77
CA ALA A 300 24.82 -12.30 11.83
C ALA A 300 24.16 -12.06 13.20
N ALA A 301 23.81 -10.81 13.51
CA ALA A 301 23.15 -10.44 14.76
C ALA A 301 21.65 -10.78 14.80
N ALA A 302 20.96 -10.69 13.67
CA ALA A 302 19.51 -10.85 13.56
C ALA A 302 19.12 -11.81 12.42
N PRO A 303 19.40 -13.13 12.56
CA PRO A 303 19.11 -14.13 11.52
C PRO A 303 17.61 -14.30 11.25
N GLN A 304 16.74 -13.83 12.15
CA GLN A 304 15.29 -13.82 11.97
C GLN A 304 14.81 -12.74 10.98
N ILE A 305 15.64 -11.73 10.67
CA ILE A 305 15.31 -10.68 9.72
C ILE A 305 15.75 -11.08 8.32
N ARG A 306 14.82 -11.01 7.37
CA ARG A 306 15.08 -11.25 5.95
C ARG A 306 15.23 -9.93 5.22
N TRP A 307 16.22 -9.80 4.36
CA TRP A 307 16.56 -8.55 3.68
C TRP A 307 16.30 -8.64 2.20
N LEU A 308 15.48 -7.73 1.69
CA LEU A 308 15.24 -7.56 0.26
C LEU A 308 15.85 -6.24 -0.18
N LEU A 309 16.65 -6.25 -1.24
CA LEU A 309 17.33 -5.04 -1.74
C LEU A 309 16.87 -4.72 -3.16
N THR A 310 16.78 -3.45 -3.52
CA THR A 310 16.68 -3.04 -4.93
C THR A 310 17.89 -2.20 -5.33
N THR A 311 18.48 -2.53 -6.47
CA THR A 311 19.70 -1.87 -6.97
C THR A 311 19.84 -2.08 -8.48
N HIS A 312 20.72 -1.32 -9.15
CA HIS A 312 21.07 -1.55 -10.54
C HIS A 312 22.36 -2.38 -10.70
N ARG A 313 23.13 -2.61 -9.63
CA ARG A 313 24.33 -3.47 -9.61
C ARG A 313 24.03 -4.78 -8.88
N ARG A 314 24.67 -5.87 -9.32
CA ARG A 314 24.59 -7.14 -8.57
C ARG A 314 25.37 -7.04 -7.27
N ILE A 315 24.82 -7.61 -6.21
CA ILE A 315 25.51 -7.79 -4.92
C ILE A 315 26.12 -9.18 -4.85
N ARG A 316 26.97 -9.40 -3.84
CA ARG A 316 27.41 -10.75 -3.47
C ARG A 316 26.22 -11.57 -2.96
N GLY A 317 26.03 -12.78 -3.50
CA GLY A 317 24.95 -13.70 -3.09
C GLY A 317 23.81 -13.80 -4.10
N THR A 318 22.59 -14.02 -3.61
CA THR A 318 21.40 -14.28 -4.43
C THR A 318 20.83 -12.99 -5.01
N SER A 319 20.74 -12.92 -6.34
CA SER A 319 20.21 -11.76 -7.06
C SER A 319 19.26 -12.21 -8.17
N HIS A 320 18.09 -11.59 -8.27
CA HIS A 320 17.16 -11.77 -9.39
C HIS A 320 17.21 -10.58 -10.32
N GLY A 321 17.39 -10.86 -11.61
CA GLY A 321 17.20 -9.86 -12.65
C GLY A 321 15.71 -9.55 -12.82
N VAL A 322 15.32 -8.27 -12.80
CA VAL A 322 13.97 -7.85 -13.15
C VAL A 322 13.95 -7.54 -14.65
N PRO A 323 13.30 -8.37 -15.48
CA PRO A 323 13.27 -8.14 -16.93
C PRO A 323 12.29 -7.01 -17.29
N PRO A 324 12.47 -6.37 -18.46
CA PRO A 324 11.43 -5.55 -19.08
C PRO A 324 10.13 -6.35 -19.27
N LEU A 325 9.04 -5.64 -19.59
CA LEU A 325 7.75 -6.30 -19.80
C LEU A 325 7.74 -7.14 -21.07
N SER A 326 6.94 -8.22 -21.05
CA SER A 326 6.58 -8.91 -22.28
C SER A 326 5.81 -7.95 -23.21
N PRO A 327 5.82 -8.16 -24.54
CA PRO A 327 5.05 -7.34 -25.47
C PRO A 327 3.57 -7.20 -25.05
N ASP A 328 2.95 -8.31 -24.65
CA ASP A 328 1.54 -8.33 -24.24
C ASP A 328 1.30 -7.52 -22.96
N ALA A 329 2.19 -7.66 -21.97
CA ALA A 329 2.14 -6.89 -20.73
C ALA A 329 2.39 -5.40 -20.96
N ALA A 330 3.31 -5.06 -21.85
CA ALA A 330 3.60 -3.68 -22.24
C ALA A 330 2.38 -3.03 -22.91
N ARG A 331 1.70 -3.76 -23.79
CA ARG A 331 0.47 -3.31 -24.46
C ARG A 331 -0.68 -3.13 -23.47
N ALA A 332 -0.89 -4.10 -22.59
CA ALA A 332 -1.90 -4.01 -21.53
C ALA A 332 -1.66 -2.78 -20.65
N LEU A 333 -0.42 -2.57 -20.19
CA LEU A 333 -0.05 -1.41 -19.37
C LEU A 333 -0.26 -0.09 -20.12
N TYR A 334 0.11 -0.01 -21.41
CA TYR A 334 -0.09 1.21 -22.19
C TYR A 334 -1.57 1.56 -22.31
N LEU A 335 -2.41 0.59 -22.67
CA LEU A 335 -3.85 0.80 -22.85
C LEU A 335 -4.56 1.15 -21.54
N GLU A 336 -4.16 0.50 -20.44
CA GLU A 336 -4.63 0.80 -19.09
C GLU A 336 -4.35 2.27 -18.74
N VAL A 337 -3.09 2.71 -18.87
CA VAL A 337 -2.67 4.06 -18.49
C VAL A 337 -3.24 5.12 -19.44
N ALA A 338 -3.32 4.81 -20.74
CA ALA A 338 -3.91 5.71 -21.73
C ALA A 338 -5.43 5.90 -21.51
N GLY A 339 -6.11 4.91 -20.93
CA GLY A 339 -7.56 4.91 -20.74
C GLY A 339 -8.34 5.00 -22.06
N ARG A 340 -7.74 4.50 -23.16
CA ARG A 340 -8.27 4.57 -24.52
C ARG A 340 -8.18 3.19 -25.20
N PRO A 341 -9.19 2.32 -25.04
CA PRO A 341 -9.15 0.96 -25.58
C PRO A 341 -9.04 0.93 -27.11
N GLU A 342 -9.51 1.96 -27.81
CA GLU A 342 -9.41 2.08 -29.27
C GLU A 342 -7.98 2.22 -29.80
N LEU A 343 -7.01 2.55 -28.95
CA LEU A 343 -5.60 2.56 -29.33
C LEU A 343 -5.01 1.15 -29.46
N ALA A 344 -5.75 0.12 -29.07
CA ALA A 344 -5.31 -1.26 -29.22
C ALA A 344 -5.02 -1.58 -30.70
N ASP A 345 -5.79 -1.03 -31.63
CA ASP A 345 -5.67 -1.31 -33.06
C ASP A 345 -4.69 -0.36 -33.79
N ASP A 346 -4.00 0.54 -33.07
CA ASP A 346 -3.03 1.45 -33.68
C ASP A 346 -1.75 0.69 -34.11
N PRO A 347 -1.40 0.67 -35.42
CA PRO A 347 -0.23 -0.06 -35.90
C PRO A 347 1.10 0.51 -35.40
N ALA A 348 1.13 1.75 -34.88
CA ALA A 348 2.31 2.36 -34.31
C ALA A 348 2.52 2.01 -32.83
N LEU A 349 1.59 1.29 -32.20
CA LEU A 349 1.70 0.94 -30.78
C LEU A 349 2.88 0.00 -30.51
N ASP A 350 2.97 -1.14 -31.20
CA ASP A 350 4.05 -2.10 -30.97
C ASP A 350 5.45 -1.52 -31.28
N PRO A 351 5.66 -0.78 -32.40
CA PRO A 351 6.91 -0.07 -32.62
C PRO A 351 7.27 0.96 -31.54
N LEU A 352 6.26 1.67 -31.01
CA LEU A 352 6.46 2.60 -29.89
C LEU A 352 6.89 1.85 -28.63
N LEU A 353 6.21 0.76 -28.27
CA LEU A 353 6.54 -0.02 -27.08
C LEU A 353 7.95 -0.60 -27.17
N ALA A 354 8.31 -1.16 -28.33
CA ALA A 354 9.66 -1.63 -28.63
C ALA A 354 10.70 -0.51 -28.45
N ARG A 355 10.38 0.71 -28.91
CA ARG A 355 11.26 1.86 -28.80
C ARG A 355 11.42 2.37 -27.35
N LEU A 356 10.44 2.10 -26.50
CA LEU A 356 10.47 2.38 -25.05
C LEU A 356 11.13 1.24 -24.24
N ASP A 357 11.80 0.29 -24.91
CA ASP A 357 12.47 -0.88 -24.34
C ASP A 357 11.57 -1.75 -23.44
N HIS A 358 10.24 -1.63 -23.62
CA HIS A 358 9.24 -2.29 -22.78
C HIS A 358 9.40 -1.97 -21.28
N LEU A 359 9.94 -0.79 -20.96
CA LEU A 359 10.13 -0.34 -19.59
C LEU A 359 8.82 0.24 -19.03
N PRO A 360 8.29 -0.30 -17.90
CA PRO A 360 7.02 0.15 -17.34
C PRO A 360 6.92 1.66 -17.13
N LEU A 361 7.98 2.28 -16.60
CA LEU A 361 7.97 3.73 -16.36
C LEU A 361 7.95 4.53 -17.67
N ALA A 362 8.73 4.13 -18.67
CA ALA A 362 8.75 4.79 -19.98
C ALA A 362 7.39 4.67 -20.69
N ILE A 363 6.77 3.49 -20.59
CA ILE A 363 5.41 3.23 -21.08
C ILE A 363 4.40 4.14 -20.38
N ARG A 364 4.42 4.24 -19.04
CA ARG A 364 3.50 5.10 -18.28
C ARG A 364 3.63 6.57 -18.69
N LEU A 365 4.86 7.07 -18.83
CA LEU A 365 5.12 8.44 -19.27
C LEU A 365 4.55 8.70 -20.68
N ALA A 366 4.78 7.77 -21.62
CA ALA A 366 4.27 7.89 -22.98
C ALA A 366 2.72 7.76 -23.05
N ALA A 367 2.16 6.75 -22.39
CA ALA A 367 0.73 6.48 -22.36
C ALA A 367 -0.06 7.62 -21.69
N GLY A 368 0.50 8.23 -20.65
CA GLY A 368 -0.09 9.42 -20.00
C GLY A 368 -0.22 10.64 -20.93
N ARG A 369 0.34 10.59 -22.14
CA ARG A 369 0.20 11.61 -23.19
C ARG A 369 -0.70 11.20 -24.35
N ALA A 370 -1.24 9.98 -24.34
CA ALA A 370 -2.03 9.43 -25.45
C ALA A 370 -3.28 10.23 -25.84
N ARG A 371 -3.75 11.13 -24.96
CA ARG A 371 -4.84 12.09 -25.26
C ARG A 371 -4.41 13.23 -26.19
N VAL A 372 -3.15 13.64 -26.11
CA VAL A 372 -2.58 14.78 -26.85
C VAL A 372 -1.72 14.28 -28.01
N LEU A 373 -0.97 13.21 -27.79
CA LEU A 373 -0.06 12.62 -28.76
C LEU A 373 -0.40 11.13 -28.94
N PRO A 374 -1.07 10.73 -30.03
CA PRO A 374 -1.32 9.32 -30.32
C PRO A 374 -0.01 8.55 -30.57
N PRO A 375 -0.01 7.20 -30.51
CA PRO A 375 1.19 6.38 -30.65
C PRO A 375 2.08 6.74 -31.84
N SER A 376 1.50 6.97 -33.02
CA SER A 376 2.23 7.37 -34.22
C SER A 376 2.90 8.76 -34.13
N ALA A 377 2.31 9.69 -33.38
CA ALA A 377 2.90 11.01 -33.14
C ALA A 377 4.03 10.93 -32.11
N LEU A 378 3.86 10.13 -31.05
CA LEU A 378 4.91 9.84 -30.08
C LEU A 378 6.10 9.17 -30.76
N LEU A 379 5.87 8.12 -31.55
CA LEU A 379 6.91 7.40 -32.27
C LEU A 379 7.76 8.34 -33.15
N ARG A 380 7.12 9.20 -33.96
CA ARG A 380 7.80 10.22 -34.77
C ARG A 380 8.54 11.27 -33.95
N TYR A 381 8.10 11.57 -32.74
CA TYR A 381 8.80 12.49 -31.85
C TYR A 381 10.05 11.84 -31.23
N LEU A 382 10.04 10.52 -31.03
CA LEU A 382 11.16 9.74 -30.50
C LEU A 382 12.23 9.39 -31.58
N GLU A 383 11.91 9.53 -32.86
CA GLU A 383 12.79 9.23 -34.01
C GLU A 383 13.99 10.21 -34.16
N PRO A 384 13.86 11.55 -34.05
CA PRO A 384 14.94 12.47 -34.45
C PRO A 384 16.05 12.69 -33.41
N ARG A 385 15.80 12.41 -32.12
CA ARG A 385 16.72 12.79 -31.02
C ARG A 385 17.84 11.79 -30.71
N LEU A 386 18.00 10.77 -31.55
CA LEU A 386 18.99 9.70 -31.35
C LEU A 386 20.32 9.93 -32.08
N LEU A 387 20.41 10.95 -32.95
CA LEU A 387 21.59 11.19 -33.81
C LEU A 387 22.61 12.19 -33.23
N SER A 388 22.52 12.57 -31.96
CA SER A 388 23.56 13.40 -31.35
C SER A 388 23.68 13.13 -29.86
N THR A 389 24.63 12.26 -29.49
CA THR A 389 25.59 12.41 -28.36
C THR A 389 26.29 11.06 -28.13
N ASP A 390 27.54 10.98 -28.60
CA ASP A 390 28.47 9.90 -28.29
C ASP A 390 28.91 10.01 -26.82
N THR A 391 28.20 9.34 -25.91
CA THR A 391 28.76 8.94 -24.61
C THR A 391 28.54 7.45 -24.39
N PRO A 392 29.59 6.68 -24.08
CA PRO A 392 29.55 5.21 -23.99
C PRO A 392 29.01 4.72 -22.65
N GLU A 393 27.92 5.31 -22.15
CA GLU A 393 27.27 4.85 -20.92
C GLU A 393 25.87 4.29 -21.21
N VAL A 394 25.80 2.96 -21.07
CA VAL A 394 24.62 2.07 -20.92
C VAL A 394 23.35 2.43 -21.73
N PRO A 395 22.99 1.64 -22.77
CA PRO A 395 21.85 1.90 -23.68
C PRO A 395 20.49 2.22 -23.03
N HIS A 396 20.24 1.71 -21.82
CA HIS A 396 18.91 1.73 -21.17
C HIS A 396 18.51 3.08 -20.54
N HIS A 397 19.45 4.00 -20.32
CA HIS A 397 19.10 5.36 -19.85
C HIS A 397 18.48 6.22 -20.96
N ARG A 398 18.70 5.85 -22.22
CA ARG A 398 18.27 6.64 -23.37
C ARG A 398 16.75 6.62 -23.56
N SER A 399 16.10 5.48 -23.38
CA SER A 399 14.64 5.36 -23.60
C SER A 399 13.82 6.09 -22.54
N LEU A 400 14.27 6.09 -21.29
CA LEU A 400 13.66 6.89 -20.21
C LEU A 400 13.93 8.38 -20.37
N ALA A 401 15.16 8.78 -20.70
CA ALA A 401 15.50 10.19 -20.93
C ALA A 401 14.65 10.77 -22.08
N VAL A 402 14.51 10.03 -23.18
CA VAL A 402 13.71 10.48 -24.33
C VAL A 402 12.20 10.51 -23.98
N ALA A 403 11.68 9.55 -23.21
CA ALA A 403 10.30 9.60 -22.71
C ALA A 403 10.06 10.78 -21.77
N PHE A 404 11.04 11.09 -20.91
CA PHE A 404 11.01 12.26 -20.02
C PHE A 404 11.03 13.57 -20.79
N ASP A 405 11.89 13.70 -21.79
CA ASP A 405 11.96 14.87 -22.67
C ASP A 405 10.66 15.12 -23.43
N ALA A 406 10.01 14.05 -23.90
CA ALA A 406 8.70 14.13 -24.53
C ALA A 406 7.63 14.60 -23.54
N ALA A 407 7.64 14.05 -22.31
CA ALA A 407 6.75 14.49 -21.25
C ALA A 407 7.00 15.97 -20.91
N TRP A 408 8.25 16.39 -20.74
CA TRP A 408 8.66 17.76 -20.41
C TRP A 408 8.23 18.79 -21.46
N ALA A 409 8.47 18.50 -22.74
CA ALA A 409 8.13 19.42 -23.83
C ALA A 409 6.63 19.70 -23.97
N THR A 410 5.78 18.79 -23.49
CA THR A 410 4.32 18.95 -23.52
C THR A 410 3.74 19.69 -22.33
N LEU A 411 4.56 20.01 -21.32
CA LEU A 411 4.08 20.69 -20.13
C LEU A 411 3.82 22.18 -20.37
N PRO A 412 2.72 22.74 -19.83
CA PRO A 412 2.54 24.18 -19.77
C PRO A 412 3.64 24.83 -18.91
N GLU A 413 3.86 26.13 -19.11
CA GLU A 413 5.04 26.85 -18.59
C GLU A 413 5.08 26.89 -17.07
N ASP A 414 3.93 27.10 -16.43
CA ASP A 414 3.73 27.02 -14.98
C ASP A 414 4.14 25.67 -14.39
N ALA A 415 3.79 24.57 -15.06
CA ALA A 415 4.15 23.22 -14.64
C ALA A 415 5.67 22.95 -14.82
N ARG A 416 6.31 23.54 -15.83
CA ARG A 416 7.76 23.45 -16.03
C ARG A 416 8.51 24.22 -14.96
N GLU A 417 8.06 25.42 -14.62
CA GLU A 417 8.64 26.22 -13.54
C GLU A 417 8.51 25.52 -12.19
N ALA A 418 7.32 24.98 -11.87
CA ALA A 418 7.10 24.20 -10.65
C ALA A 418 8.02 22.96 -10.58
N LEU A 419 8.12 22.20 -11.68
CA LEU A 419 9.00 21.02 -11.71
C LEU A 419 10.49 21.38 -11.64
N ALA A 420 10.91 22.50 -12.24
CA ALA A 420 12.28 22.99 -12.12
C ALA A 420 12.58 23.44 -10.69
N GLY A 421 11.62 24.05 -10.00
CA GLY A 421 11.74 24.43 -8.60
C GLY A 421 11.96 23.21 -7.69
N VAL A 422 11.22 22.12 -7.91
CA VAL A 422 11.39 20.91 -7.09
C VAL A 422 12.62 20.07 -7.46
N ALA A 423 13.26 20.32 -8.61
CA ALA A 423 14.52 19.66 -8.95
C ALA A 423 15.67 20.04 -7.99
N ALA A 424 15.50 21.06 -7.15
CA ALA A 424 16.44 21.44 -6.09
C ALA A 424 16.47 20.45 -4.92
N PHE A 425 15.46 19.59 -4.74
CA PHE A 425 15.40 18.61 -3.66
C PHE A 425 16.23 17.36 -4.00
N ALA A 426 17.17 17.02 -3.12
CA ALA A 426 17.95 15.78 -3.20
C ALA A 426 17.22 14.64 -2.47
N GLY A 427 16.07 14.19 -3.01
CA GLY A 427 15.30 13.06 -2.46
C GLY A 427 13.78 13.28 -2.47
N PRO A 428 13.01 12.38 -1.84
CA PRO A 428 11.58 12.56 -1.69
C PRO A 428 11.27 13.80 -0.84
N PHE A 429 10.27 14.55 -1.27
CA PHE A 429 9.79 15.77 -0.62
C PHE A 429 8.26 15.74 -0.58
N ASP A 430 7.67 16.42 0.40
CA ASP A 430 6.22 16.62 0.44
C ASP A 430 5.83 17.90 -0.31
N VAL A 431 4.54 18.00 -0.63
CA VAL A 431 4.01 19.15 -1.38
C VAL A 431 4.09 20.44 -0.55
N GLU A 432 4.13 20.35 0.77
CA GLU A 432 4.28 21.52 1.66
C GLU A 432 5.70 22.09 1.61
N ALA A 433 6.72 21.24 1.49
CA ALA A 433 8.11 21.66 1.32
C ALA A 433 8.36 22.26 -0.07
N ALA A 434 7.60 21.83 -1.07
CA ALA A 434 7.71 22.28 -2.46
C ALA A 434 6.84 23.51 -2.81
N ALA A 435 5.91 23.90 -1.94
CA ALA A 435 5.01 25.06 -2.10
C ALA A 435 5.59 26.31 -1.44
#